data_AF-A0A925DBL8-F1
#
_entry.id   AF-A0A925DBL8-F1
#
_cell.length_a   1.000
_cell.length_b   1.000
_cell.length_c   1.000
_cell.angle_alpha   90.00
_cell.angle_beta   90.00
_cell.angle_gamma   90.00
#
_symmetry.space_group_name_H-M   'P 1'
#
loop_
_entity.id
_entity.type
_entity.pdbx_description
1 polymer ?
#
loop_
_entity_poly.entity_id
_entity_poly.type
_entity_poly.pdbx_seq_one_letter_code
_entity_poly.pdbx_strand_id
1 'polypeptide(L)'
;MQGTKRMTRHAWDRWLERFDEFYWREKLAAAIPGGGQKHGDESWLAPCGAVFIVSGSNVRTVLTKTQALANMQQFVRGALLDELSASSVPTSKSRLT
;
A
#
# COMPACT_ATOMS: atom_id res chain seq x y z
N MET A 1 19.02 0.71 -12.19
CA MET A 1 19.33 1.72 -11.16
C MET A 1 18.02 2.32 -10.67
N GLN A 2 17.67 2.16 -9.39
CA GLN A 2 16.48 2.83 -8.83
C GLN A 2 16.78 4.34 -8.78
N GLY A 3 16.10 5.12 -9.62
CA GLY A 3 16.18 6.57 -9.58
C GLY A 3 15.73 7.11 -8.22
N THR A 4 16.29 8.25 -7.81
CA THR A 4 15.98 8.91 -6.54
C THR A 4 14.47 9.12 -6.39
N LYS A 5 13.88 8.56 -5.34
CA LYS A 5 12.45 8.73 -5.05
C LYS A 5 12.18 10.10 -4.42
N ARG A 6 11.10 10.74 -4.82
CA ARG A 6 10.68 12.06 -4.29
C ARG A 6 9.54 11.90 -3.29
N MET A 7 9.68 12.53 -2.12
CA MET A 7 8.58 12.62 -1.16
C MET A 7 7.52 13.60 -1.66
N THR A 8 6.26 13.18 -1.71
CA THR A 8 5.13 14.12 -1.87
C THR A 8 4.91 14.92 -0.59
N ARG A 9 4.20 16.05 -0.68
CA ARG A 9 3.88 16.85 0.51
C ARG A 9 3.08 16.04 1.54
N HIS A 10 2.06 15.31 1.07
CA HIS A 10 1.26 14.44 1.93
C HIS A 10 2.13 13.40 2.64
N ALA A 11 3.01 12.70 1.92
CA ALA A 11 3.94 11.74 2.51
C ALA A 11 4.88 12.38 3.55
N TRP A 12 5.30 13.62 3.32
CA TRP A 12 6.15 14.35 4.25
C TRP A 12 5.41 14.71 5.55
N ASP A 13 4.20 15.25 5.46
CA ASP A 13 3.40 15.59 6.65
C ASP A 13 3.13 14.32 7.48
N ARG A 14 2.78 13.24 6.79
CA ARG A 14 2.61 11.89 7.34
C ARG A 14 3.88 11.32 8.01
N TRP A 15 5.05 11.65 7.50
CA TRP A 15 6.32 11.27 8.09
C TRP A 15 6.53 12.01 9.42
N LEU A 16 6.38 13.34 9.41
CA LEU A 16 6.57 14.19 10.60
C LEU A 16 5.60 13.87 11.74
N GLU A 17 4.37 13.46 11.42
CA GLU A 17 3.37 13.07 12.42
C GLU A 17 3.71 11.78 13.17
N ARG A 18 4.60 10.94 12.63
CA ARG A 18 4.78 9.54 13.08
C ARG A 18 6.19 9.19 13.49
N PHE A 19 7.17 9.90 12.96
CA PHE A 19 8.58 9.61 13.15
C PHE A 19 9.29 10.89 13.58
N ASP A 20 9.96 10.81 14.73
CA ASP A 20 10.63 11.93 15.40
C ASP A 20 11.97 12.36 14.73
N GLU A 21 12.19 12.01 13.46
CA GLU A 21 13.48 12.15 12.77
C GLU A 21 13.35 12.84 11.39
N PHE A 22 14.41 13.53 10.95
CA PHE A 22 14.47 14.19 9.64
C PHE A 22 15.14 13.33 8.53
N TYR A 23 15.73 12.19 8.87
CA TYR A 23 16.58 11.38 7.99
C TYR A 23 15.81 10.41 7.07
N TRP A 24 14.63 10.79 6.60
CA TRP A 24 13.77 9.91 5.81
C TRP A 24 14.44 9.36 4.54
N ARG A 25 15.36 10.11 3.94
CA ARG A 25 16.09 9.70 2.73
C ARG A 25 16.95 8.47 2.97
N GLU A 26 17.65 8.43 4.10
CA GLU A 26 18.48 7.30 4.50
C GLU A 26 17.61 6.09 4.80
N LYS A 27 16.51 6.29 5.52
CA LYS A 27 15.56 5.22 5.83
C LYS A 27 14.90 4.67 4.57
N LEU A 28 14.58 5.52 3.59
CA LEU A 28 14.02 5.12 2.30
C LEU A 28 15.04 4.37 1.43
N ALA A 29 16.31 4.80 1.42
CA ALA A 29 17.37 4.11 0.70
C ALA A 29 17.65 2.71 1.28
N ALA A 30 17.50 2.55 2.60
CA ALA A 30 17.62 1.27 3.29
C ALA A 30 16.33 0.44 3.28
N ALA A 31 15.25 0.93 2.68
CA ALA A 31 13.97 0.23 2.68
C ALA A 31 13.98 -0.96 1.72
N ILE A 32 13.42 -2.08 2.16
CA ILE A 32 13.30 -3.30 1.38
C ILE A 32 11.99 -3.22 0.57
N PRO A 33 12.04 -3.23 -0.77
CA PRO A 33 10.85 -3.33 -1.60
C PRO A 33 10.26 -4.74 -1.48
N GLY A 34 8.94 -4.87 -1.34
CA GLY A 34 8.37 -6.22 -1.26
C GLY A 34 6.88 -6.38 -1.03
N GLY A 35 6.11 -5.30 -0.85
CA GLY A 35 4.66 -5.40 -0.75
C GLY A 35 3.96 -4.84 -1.99
N GLY A 36 3.06 -5.61 -2.60
CA GLY A 36 2.11 -5.05 -3.56
C GLY A 36 1.01 -4.27 -2.83
N GLN A 37 0.56 -3.17 -3.43
CA GLN A 37 -0.65 -2.44 -3.03
C GLN A 37 -1.66 -2.41 -4.18
N LYS A 38 -2.90 -1.97 -3.89
CA LYS A 38 -3.88 -1.68 -4.94
C LYS A 38 -3.30 -0.68 -5.96
N HIS A 39 -3.71 -0.82 -7.23
CA HIS A 39 -3.39 0.11 -8.32
C HIS A 39 -1.90 0.21 -8.74
N GLY A 40 -1.09 -0.80 -8.44
CA GLY A 40 0.31 -0.85 -8.90
C GLY A 40 1.29 -0.04 -8.04
N ASP A 41 0.86 0.40 -6.86
CA ASP A 41 1.74 0.98 -5.86
C ASP A 41 2.54 -0.13 -5.15
N GLU A 42 3.75 0.22 -4.71
CA GLU A 42 4.67 -0.66 -3.99
C GLU A 42 4.86 -0.21 -2.55
N SER A 43 4.87 -1.16 -1.62
CA SER A 43 5.22 -0.94 -0.21
C SER A 43 6.68 -1.29 0.02
N TRP A 44 7.43 -0.33 0.55
CA TRP A 44 8.84 -0.46 0.89
C TRP A 44 9.00 -0.32 2.40
N LEU A 45 9.53 -1.36 3.06
CA LEU A 45 9.66 -1.41 4.52
C LEU A 45 11.07 -0.97 4.94
N ALA A 46 11.14 0.10 5.74
CA ALA A 46 12.39 0.58 6.30
C ALA A 46 12.73 -0.08 7.65
N PRO A 47 14.03 -0.14 8.04
CA PRO A 47 14.45 -0.71 9.33
C PRO A 47 13.83 -0.03 10.56
N CYS A 48 13.48 1.26 10.46
CA CYS A 48 12.81 2.00 11.54
C CYS A 48 11.31 1.65 11.68
N GLY A 49 10.79 0.71 10.90
CA GLY A 49 9.37 0.34 10.92
C GLY A 49 8.45 1.27 10.13
N ALA A 50 9.01 2.23 9.38
CA ALA A 50 8.27 3.02 8.40
C ALA A 50 7.98 2.18 7.15
N VAL A 51 6.77 2.32 6.61
CA VAL A 51 6.37 1.73 5.34
C VAL A 51 6.09 2.86 4.36
N PHE A 52 6.94 2.96 3.34
CA PHE A 52 6.77 3.93 2.27
C PHE A 52 5.89 3.33 1.17
N ILE A 53 4.83 4.04 0.79
CA ILE A 53 4.00 3.68 -0.36
C ILE A 53 4.52 4.43 -1.57
N VAL A 54 5.06 3.71 -2.54
CA VAL A 54 5.80 4.22 -3.69
C VAL A 54 5.00 3.98 -4.97
N SER A 55 4.86 5.03 -5.77
CA SER A 55 4.17 5.03 -7.06
C SER A 55 5.12 5.62 -8.10
N GLY A 56 5.75 4.75 -8.90
CA GLY A 56 6.83 5.15 -9.81
C GLY A 56 7.99 5.80 -9.05
N SER A 57 8.28 7.07 -9.36
CA SER A 57 9.35 7.84 -8.70
C SER A 57 8.92 8.60 -7.44
N ASN A 58 7.67 8.46 -7.00
CA ASN A 58 7.11 9.25 -5.90
C ASN A 58 6.75 8.39 -4.69
N VAL A 59 7.06 8.88 -3.49
CA VAL A 59 6.48 8.37 -2.24
C VAL A 59 5.15 9.08 -2.02
N ARG A 60 4.05 8.35 -2.14
CA ARG A 60 2.67 8.83 -2.02
C ARG A 60 2.27 9.05 -0.57
N THR A 61 2.63 8.13 0.31
CA THR A 61 2.37 8.24 1.74
C THR A 61 3.39 7.44 2.54
N VAL A 62 3.40 7.66 3.86
CA VAL A 62 4.21 6.89 4.81
C VAL A 62 3.26 6.38 5.90
N LEU A 63 3.37 5.10 6.23
CA LEU A 63 2.62 4.43 7.27
C LEU A 63 3.56 3.92 8.36
N THR A 64 3.04 3.74 9.57
CA THR A 64 3.71 2.81 10.50
C THR A 64 3.49 1.38 10.05
N LYS A 65 4.37 0.46 10.49
CA LYS A 65 4.18 -0.99 10.27
C LYS A 65 2.78 -1.46 10.67
N THR A 66 2.26 -1.00 11.81
CA THR A 66 0.92 -1.36 12.30
C THR A 66 -0.19 -0.88 11.36
N GLN A 67 -0.10 0.36 10.88
CA GLN A 67 -1.07 0.91 9.92
C GLN A 67 -1.02 0.17 8.58
N ALA A 68 0.18 -0.15 8.08
CA ALA A 68 0.34 -0.93 6.86
C ALA A 68 -0.28 -2.33 6.98
N LEU A 69 -0.08 -3.01 8.12
CA LEU A 69 -0.71 -4.30 8.39
C LEU A 69 -2.24 -4.20 8.44
N ALA A 70 -2.79 -3.20 9.14
CA ALA A 70 -4.23 -3.00 9.21
C ALA A 70 -4.84 -2.74 7.81
N ASN A 71 -4.19 -1.92 6.99
CA ASN A 71 -4.63 -1.66 5.62
C ASN A 71 -4.58 -2.94 4.76
N MET A 72 -3.55 -3.76 4.91
CA MET A 72 -3.43 -5.03 4.17
C MET A 72 -4.53 -6.01 4.58
N GLN A 73 -4.82 -6.11 5.88
CA GLN A 73 -5.91 -6.95 6.38
C GLN A 73 -7.27 -6.48 5.85
N GLN A 74 -7.52 -5.17 5.82
CA GLN A 74 -8.74 -4.61 5.22
C GLN A 74 -8.81 -4.91 3.72
N PHE A 75 -7.70 -4.77 2.99
CA PHE A 75 -7.63 -5.09 1.57
C PHE A 75 -7.99 -6.55 1.30
N VAL A 76 -7.34 -7.49 1.99
CA VAL A 76 -7.60 -8.94 1.81
C VAL A 76 -9.05 -9.28 2.14
N ARG A 77 -9.61 -8.73 3.21
CA ARG A 77 -11.03 -8.93 3.56
C ARG A 77 -11.97 -8.42 2.48
N GLY A 78 -11.71 -7.23 1.94
CA GLY A 78 -12.50 -6.66 0.84
C GLY A 78 -12.45 -7.53 -0.41
N ALA A 79 -11.25 -7.93 -0.84
CA ALA A 79 -11.06 -8.79 -2.01
C ALA A 79 -11.81 -10.13 -1.88
N LEU A 80 -11.75 -10.77 -0.71
CA LEU A 80 -12.48 -12.01 -0.45
C LEU A 80 -14.01 -11.83 -0.49
N LEU A 81 -14.53 -10.72 0.05
CA LEU A 81 -15.96 -10.42 -0.02
C LEU A 81 -16.43 -10.16 -1.45
N ASP A 82 -15.63 -9.44 -2.24
CA ASP A 82 -15.92 -9.18 -3.65
C ASP A 82 -15.99 -10.49 -4.45
N GLU A 83 -15.02 -11.41 -4.25
CA GLU A 83 -15.03 -12.75 -4.87
C GLU A 83 -16.26 -13.59 -4.49
N LEU A 84 -16.64 -13.60 -3.20
CA LEU A 84 -17.83 -14.30 -2.73
C LEU A 84 -19.11 -13.72 -3.33
N SER A 85 -19.19 -12.39 -3.49
CA SER A 85 -20.34 -11.73 -4.12
C SER A 85 -20.45 -12.10 -5.61
N ALA A 86 -19.31 -12.15 -6.32
CA ALA A 86 -19.25 -12.51 -7.74
C ALA A 86 -19.64 -13.98 -8.01
N SER A 87 -19.43 -14.88 -7.05
CA SER A 87 -19.79 -16.29 -7.15
C SER A 87 -21.29 -16.58 -6.98
N SER A 88 -22.11 -15.59 -6.61
CA SER A 88 -23.50 -15.81 -6.16
C SER A 88 -24.60 -15.64 -7.22
N VAL A 89 -24.26 -15.60 -8.52
CA VAL A 89 -25.24 -15.57 -9.62
C VAL A 89 -25.45 -16.96 -10.23
N PRO A 90 -26.52 -17.71 -9.88
CA PRO A 90 -26.97 -18.83 -10.69
C PRO A 90 -27.75 -18.28 -11.89
N THR A 91 -27.20 -18.39 -13.10
CA THR A 91 -27.94 -18.12 -14.34
C THR A 91 -28.98 -19.20 -14.56
N SER A 92 -30.19 -19.00 -14.04
CA SER A 92 -31.36 -19.78 -14.44
C SER A 92 -31.98 -19.12 -15.68
N LYS A 93 -31.48 -19.47 -16.87
CA LYS A 93 -32.21 -19.24 -18.13
C LYS A 93 -33.07 -20.48 -18.42
N SER A 94 -34.24 -20.57 -17.79
CA SER A 94 -35.31 -21.42 -18.31
C SER A 94 -36.00 -20.67 -19.44
N ARG A 95 -35.52 -20.95 -20.66
CA ARG A 95 -36.19 -20.66 -21.93
C ARG A 95 -37.51 -21.44 -21.94
N LEU A 96 -38.64 -20.73 -22.00
CA LEU A 96 -39.92 -21.31 -22.41
C LEU A 96 -40.33 -20.64 -23.72
N THR A 97 -40.29 -21.47 -24.76
CA THR A 97 -40.95 -21.31 -26.06
C THR A 97 -42.45 -21.30 -25.92
#